data_AF-A0A3N5T7C3-F1
#
_entry.id   AF-A0A3N5T7C3-F1
#
_cell.length_a   1.000
_cell.length_b   1.000
_cell.length_c   1.000
_cell.angle_alpha   90.00
_cell.angle_beta   90.00
_cell.angle_gamma   90.00
#
_symmetry.space_group_name_H-M   'P 1'
#
loop_
_entity.id
_entity.type
_entity.pdbx_description
1 polymer ?
#
loop_
_entity_poly.entity_id
_entity_poly.type
_entity_poly.pdbx_seq_one_letter_code
_entity_poly.pdbx_strand_id
1 'polypeptide(L)' 'MREIVLINITGKDKPGLTASLTQTLAGYNVTILDMGQAVIHDFLSLGILIEIP' A
#
# COMPACT_ATOMS: atom_id res chain seq x y z
N MET A 1 -1.53 20.10 8.17
CA MET A 1 -2.30 19.18 9.02
C MET A 1 -2.07 17.83 8.40
N ARG A 2 -1.49 16.86 9.13
CA ARG A 2 -1.17 15.56 8.55
C ARG A 2 -2.42 14.69 8.55
N GLU A 3 -2.71 14.04 7.43
CA GLU A 3 -3.87 13.17 7.29
C GLU A 3 -3.42 11.71 7.31
N ILE A 4 -4.06 10.90 8.17
CA ILE A 4 -3.82 9.46 8.24
C ILE A 4 -4.89 8.76 7.42
N VAL A 5 -4.47 7.99 6.42
CA VAL A 5 -5.36 7.28 5.49
C VAL A 5 -5.06 5.78 5.53
N LEU A 6 -6.10 4.96 5.65
CA LEU A 6 -6.01 3.52 5.45
C LEU A 6 -6.42 3.19 4.01
N ILE A 7 -5.49 2.62 3.24
CA ILE A 7 -5.74 2.14 1.89
C ILE A 7 -5.86 0.62 1.93
N ASN A 8 -6.94 0.08 1.34
CA ASN A 8 -7.11 -1.36 1.13
C ASN A 8 -7.07 -1.65 -0.37
N ILE A 9 -6.20 -2.56 -0.78
CA ILE A 9 -6.03 -2.97 -2.18
C ILE A 9 -6.31 -4.47 -2.24
N THR A 10 -7.22 -4.85 -3.14
CA THR A 10 -7.53 -6.24 -3.41
C THR A 10 -7.53 -6.48 -4.92
N GLY A 11 -7.19 -7.70 -5.33
CA GLY A 11 -7.18 -8.08 -6.74
C GLY A 11 -6.22 -9.21 -7.05
N LYS A 12 -6.06 -9.52 -8.33
CA LYS A 12 -5.10 -10.54 -8.78
C LYS A 12 -3.68 -10.10 -8.47
N ASP A 13 -2.93 -10.92 -7.75
CA ASP A 13 -1.54 -10.67 -7.43
C ASP A 13 -0.68 -10.70 -8.69
N LYS A 14 0.31 -9.80 -8.73
CA LYS A 14 1.29 -9.70 -9.80
C LYS A 14 2.63 -9.26 -9.19
N PRO A 15 3.74 -9.85 -9.63
CA PRO A 15 5.07 -9.42 -9.20
C PRO A 15 5.26 -7.91 -9.37
N GLY A 16 5.73 -7.25 -8.32
CA GLY A 16 6.08 -5.83 -8.35
C GLY A 16 4.96 -4.84 -8.02
N LEU A 17 3.72 -5.29 -7.75
CA LEU A 17 2.62 -4.37 -7.36
C LEU A 17 2.97 -3.54 -6.13
N THR A 18 3.41 -4.19 -5.05
CA THR A 18 3.78 -3.51 -3.80
C THR A 18 4.94 -2.54 -4.02
N ALA A 19 5.95 -2.92 -4.82
CA ALA A 19 7.08 -2.06 -5.15
C ALA A 19 6.65 -0.82 -5.96
N SER A 20 5.79 -1.00 -6.97
CA SER A 20 5.26 0.11 -7.78
C SER A 20 4.42 1.06 -6.93
N LEU A 21 3.62 0.53 -6.00
CA LEU A 21 2.82 1.33 -5.08
C LEU A 21 3.70 2.14 -4.15
N THR A 22 4.62 1.51 -3.43
CA THR A 22 5.48 2.20 -2.46
C THR A 22 6.41 3.20 -3.14
N GLN A 23 6.86 2.92 -4.36
CA GLN A 23 7.62 3.88 -5.17
C GLN A 23 6.78 5.10 -5.56
N THR A 24 5.50 4.92 -5.89
CA THR A 24 4.58 6.03 -6.16
C THR A 24 4.37 6.87 -4.90
N LEU A 25 4.11 6.25 -3.75
CA LEU A 25 3.94 6.94 -2.47
C LEU A 25 5.19 7.73 -2.08
N ALA A 26 6.37 7.15 -2.28
CA ALA A 26 7.65 7.82 -2.04
C ALA A 26 7.83 9.07 -2.92
N GLY A 27 7.35 9.04 -4.17
CA GLY A 27 7.35 10.21 -5.06
C GLY A 27 6.52 11.39 -4.56
N TYR A 28 5.56 11.16 -3.67
CA TYR A 28 4.76 12.19 -3.00
C TYR A 28 5.18 12.45 -1.55
N ASN A 29 6.30 11.90 -1.11
CA ASN A 29 6.83 12.06 0.25
C ASN A 29 5.83 11.59 1.34
N VAL A 30 5.01 10.58 1.01
CA VAL A 30 4.06 9.95 1.93
C VAL A 30 4.80 9.00 2.87
N THR A 31 4.47 9.03 4.15
CA THR A 31 5.05 8.11 5.15
C THR A 31 4.14 6.89 5.31
N ILE A 32 4.71 5.69 5.28
CA ILE A 32 3.99 4.45 5.59
C ILE A 32 4.10 4.22 7.10
N LEU A 33 2.95 4.15 7.77
CA LEU A 33 2.86 3.94 9.22
C LEU A 33 2.76 2.45 9.56
N ASP A 34 2.00 1.68 8.79
CA ASP A 34 1.83 0.24 8.95
C ASP A 34 1.42 -0.41 7.62
N MET A 35 1.70 -1.69 7.44
CA MET A 35 1.34 -2.45 6.25
C MET A 35 1.20 -3.94 6.54
N GLY A 36 0.09 -4.53 6.08
CA GLY A 36 -0.15 -5.97 6.10
C GLY A 36 -0.56 -6.48 4.72
N GLN A 37 0.07 -7.57 4.27
CA GLN A 37 -0.21 -8.19 2.98
C GLN A 37 -0.50 -9.69 3.15
N ALA A 38 -1.53 -10.18 2.48
CA ALA A 38 -1.79 -11.60 2.30
C ALA A 38 -2.03 -11.92 0.83
N VAL A 39 -1.54 -13.07 0.38
CA VAL A 39 -1.84 -13.62 -0.96
C VAL A 39 -2.45 -14.99 -0.77
N ILE A 40 -3.68 -15.17 -1.25
CA ILE A 40 -4.44 -16.40 -1.15
C ILE A 40 -4.96 -16.74 -2.54
N HIS A 41 -4.59 -17.90 -3.09
CA HIS A 41 -4.99 -18.32 -4.44
C HIS A 41 -4.74 -17.24 -5.52
N ASP A 42 -3.52 -16.69 -5.57
CA ASP A 42 -3.12 -15.58 -6.46
C ASP A 42 -3.97 -14.30 -6.32
N PHE A 43 -4.65 -14.13 -5.21
CA PHE A 43 -5.43 -12.94 -4.89
C PHE A 43 -4.77 -12.18 -3.74
N LEU A 44 -4.35 -10.96 -4.04
CA LEU A 44 -3.75 -10.00 -3.13
C LEU A 44 -4.83 -9.37 -2.24
N SER A 45 -4.54 -9.28 -0.94
CA SER A 45 -5.19 -8.41 0.02
C SER A 45 -4.10 -7.61 0.75
N LEU A 46 -4.07 -6.31 0.53
CA LEU A 46 -3.08 -5.40 1.09
C LEU A 46 -3.80 -4.29 1.86
N GLY A 47 -3.50 -4.17 3.15
CA GLY A 47 -3.85 -3.01 3.96
C GLY A 47 -2.59 -2.18 4.21
N ILE A 48 -2.66 -0.87 3.99
CA ILE A 48 -1.54 0.05 4.24
C ILE A 48 -2.06 1.33 4.89
N LEU A 49 -1.50 1.68 6.04
CA LEU A 49 -1.77 2.90 6.76
C LEU A 49 -0.70 3.92 6.40
N ILE A 50 -1.10 5.08 5.90
CA ILE A 50 -0.18 6.13 5.44
C ILE A 50 -0.46 7.46 6.13
N GLU A 51 0.57 8.30 6.21
CA GLU A 51 0.49 9.70 6.62
C GLU A 51 0.85 10.59 5.42
N ILE A 52 -0.09 11.44 5.01
CA ILE A 52 0.08 12.43 3.95
C ILE A 52 0.58 13.75 4.59
N PRO A 53 1.64 14.39 4.05
CA PRO A 53 2.20 15.64 4.58
C PRO A 53 1.22 16.81 4.74
#